data_AF-A0A670HKX5-F1
#
_entry.id   AF-A0A670HKX5-F1
#
_cell.length_a   1.000
_cell.length_b   1.000
_cell.length_c   1.000
_cell.angle_alpha   90.00
_cell.angle_beta   90.00
_cell.angle_gamma   90.00
#
_symmetry.space_group_name_H-M   'P 1'
#
loop_
_entity.id
_entity.type
_entity.pdbx_description
1 polymer ?
#
loop_
_entity_poly.entity_id
_entity_poly.type
_entity_poly.pdbx_seq_one_letter_code
_entity_poly.pdbx_strand_id
1 'polypeptide(L)'
;MDTWRRLNLSWTGRMASIKMCILPRLLFLFQNLPVIKGTACFKNWQRTLTKYIWQEKKPRVKLKYLTDSRERGGFGVPNLRLYYEAACLLWIKDWATLKDTDLLDLEGFDLRFGWHAYLWQEKDKVHRGFYNHIVTGSLLEVWNRKKNVIEQSTPWWLSPVDIIKIKKLNMTGRRWTYEDLLIKSEEGWKLRQQDELKEKIKDWFHLHQINALWREHKRIGMGENKSRFQVEIMESNNKLLSKMYRQLLESENKEELIKEVMTKWNKDLGYELGYDKWQTLWKKGMRFTACADLRENLYKMMYRWYLTPARLGRMYRTADNTCWRCKDKVGTFLHIWWTCEEVKGFWGQIYEELKKILKYNFPKKPEAFLLGMIGEEIKKKDQIFFQYATTAARILIAKKWKSSEIPTMREWQVKLYQYLELARLTQYIRRDNPIKKIEDWSKFLSYLETNLGINNLTVDNV
;
A
#
# COMPACT_ATOMS: atom_id res chain seq x y z
N MET A 1 3.74 -17.79 -16.94
CA MET A 1 3.16 -17.98 -15.58
C MET A 1 2.68 -19.41 -15.37
N ASP A 2 2.72 -20.23 -16.41
CA ASP A 2 2.02 -21.51 -16.49
C ASP A 2 2.65 -22.59 -15.62
N THR A 3 3.98 -22.54 -15.42
CA THR A 3 4.69 -23.39 -14.45
C THR A 3 4.23 -23.11 -13.02
N TRP A 4 4.10 -21.83 -12.65
CA TRP A 4 3.70 -21.40 -11.31
C TRP A 4 2.22 -21.68 -11.03
N ARG A 5 1.38 -21.68 -12.08
CA ARG A 5 -0.04 -22.01 -11.98
C ARG A 5 -0.28 -23.43 -11.45
N ARG A 6 0.64 -24.37 -11.71
CA ARG A 6 0.56 -25.76 -11.24
C ARG A 6 0.80 -25.90 -9.74
N LEU A 7 1.39 -24.89 -9.09
CA LEU A 7 1.64 -24.92 -7.66
C LEU A 7 0.35 -24.63 -6.88
N ASN A 8 0.01 -25.49 -5.91
CA ASN A 8 -1.13 -25.32 -5.02
C ASN A 8 -0.86 -24.27 -3.92
N LEU A 9 -0.56 -23.04 -4.34
CA LEU A 9 -0.32 -21.92 -3.44
C LEU A 9 -1.64 -21.26 -3.02
N SER A 10 -1.70 -20.83 -1.75
CA SER A 10 -2.79 -20.01 -1.21
C SER A 10 -2.90 -18.66 -1.92
N TRP A 11 -3.99 -17.93 -1.72
CA TRP A 11 -4.18 -16.62 -2.37
C TRP A 11 -3.08 -15.61 -1.98
N THR A 12 -2.70 -15.57 -0.70
CA THR A 12 -1.58 -14.75 -0.23
C THR A 12 -0.22 -15.28 -0.67
N GLY A 13 -0.05 -16.61 -0.76
CA GLY A 13 1.15 -17.24 -1.34
C GLY A 13 1.35 -16.84 -2.80
N ARG A 14 0.25 -16.80 -3.55
CA ARG A 14 -0.01 -16.09 -4.81
C ARG A 14 0.80 -14.81 -4.96
N MET A 15 0.46 -13.89 -4.06
CA MET A 15 1.02 -12.54 -4.07
C MET A 15 2.48 -12.52 -3.61
N ALA A 16 2.83 -13.35 -2.64
CA ALA A 16 4.19 -13.44 -2.14
C ALA A 16 5.15 -13.93 -3.24
N SER A 17 4.76 -14.93 -4.04
CA SER A 17 5.57 -15.44 -5.14
C SER A 17 5.85 -14.37 -6.21
N ILE A 18 4.86 -13.53 -6.51
CA ILE A 18 5.06 -12.38 -7.42
C ILE A 18 6.12 -11.44 -6.84
N LYS A 19 6.00 -11.09 -5.54
CA LYS A 19 6.92 -10.14 -4.90
C LYS A 19 8.35 -10.68 -4.77
N MET A 20 8.49 -11.97 -4.49
CA MET A 20 9.78 -12.58 -4.19
C MET A 20 10.52 -13.05 -5.45
N CYS A 21 9.80 -13.47 -6.49
CA CYS A 21 10.42 -14.12 -7.64
C CYS A 21 10.29 -13.34 -8.94
N ILE A 22 9.14 -12.69 -9.18
CA ILE A 22 8.88 -11.98 -10.44
C ILE A 22 9.36 -10.54 -10.35
N LEU A 23 9.02 -9.85 -9.25
CA LEU A 23 9.35 -8.44 -9.09
C LEU A 23 10.86 -8.18 -9.19
N PRO A 24 11.78 -8.93 -8.53
CA PRO A 24 13.21 -8.64 -8.62
C PRO A 24 13.75 -8.73 -10.06
N ARG A 25 13.28 -9.72 -10.83
CA ARG A 25 13.67 -9.90 -12.24
C ARG A 25 13.20 -8.74 -13.12
N LEU A 26 11.95 -8.30 -12.94
CA LEU A 26 11.42 -7.15 -13.66
C LEU A 26 12.10 -5.84 -13.22
N LEU A 27 12.41 -5.68 -11.93
CA LEU A 27 13.12 -4.50 -11.43
C LEU A 27 14.52 -4.37 -12.00
N PHE A 28 15.22 -5.48 -12.18
CA PHE A 28 16.51 -5.47 -12.88
C PHE A 28 16.33 -4.94 -14.31
N LEU A 29 15.35 -5.44 -15.06
CA LEU A 29 15.10 -4.95 -16.42
C LEU A 29 14.66 -3.48 -16.45
N PHE A 30 13.79 -3.05 -15.53
CA PHE A 30 13.32 -1.66 -15.49
C PHE A 30 14.43 -0.66 -15.16
N GLN A 31 15.41 -1.05 -14.34
CA GLN A 31 16.53 -0.18 -13.99
C GLN A 31 17.58 -0.11 -15.09
N ASN A 32 17.80 -1.20 -15.84
CA ASN A 32 18.85 -1.24 -16.87
C ASN A 32 18.33 -0.87 -18.27
N LEU A 33 17.03 -1.03 -18.55
CA LEU A 33 16.43 -0.85 -19.88
C LEU A 33 15.17 0.03 -19.81
N PRO A 34 15.31 1.34 -19.60
CA PRO A 34 14.18 2.27 -19.63
C PRO A 34 13.76 2.55 -21.10
N VAL A 35 13.20 1.56 -21.80
CA VAL A 35 12.89 1.66 -23.25
C VAL A 35 11.38 1.58 -23.57
N ILE A 36 10.56 1.31 -22.56
CA ILE A 36 9.13 1.08 -22.73
C ILE A 36 8.40 2.43 -22.82
N LYS A 37 7.78 2.69 -23.98
CA LYS A 37 6.86 3.82 -24.20
C LYS A 37 5.40 3.39 -24.01
N GLY A 38 4.55 4.29 -23.50
CA GLY A 38 3.13 4.04 -23.26
C GLY A 38 2.80 3.10 -22.09
N THR A 39 1.54 2.62 -22.05
CA THR A 39 1.01 1.84 -20.90
C THR A 39 0.43 0.47 -21.24
N ALA A 40 0.33 0.11 -22.52
CA ALA A 40 -0.34 -1.10 -22.98
C ALA A 40 0.31 -2.38 -22.44
N CYS A 41 1.64 -2.44 -22.49
CA CYS A 41 2.43 -3.58 -22.01
C CYS A 41 2.18 -3.85 -20.51
N PHE A 42 2.24 -2.79 -19.69
CA PHE A 42 1.97 -2.90 -18.26
C PHE A 42 0.54 -3.35 -17.94
N LYS A 43 -0.46 -2.89 -18.71
CA LYS A 43 -1.84 -3.35 -18.55
C LYS A 43 -1.96 -4.86 -18.82
N ASN A 44 -1.27 -5.36 -19.85
CA ASN A 44 -1.26 -6.78 -20.17
C ASN A 44 -0.57 -7.60 -19.07
N TRP A 45 0.63 -7.21 -18.64
CA TRP A 45 1.34 -7.89 -17.54
C TRP A 45 0.54 -7.88 -16.23
N GLN A 46 -0.05 -6.74 -15.86
CA GLN A 46 -0.86 -6.64 -14.65
C GLN A 46 -2.14 -7.50 -14.75
N ARG A 47 -2.74 -7.63 -15.93
CA ARG A 47 -3.85 -8.55 -16.19
C ARG A 47 -3.42 -10.00 -15.99
N THR A 48 -2.26 -10.40 -16.51
CA THR A 48 -1.69 -11.75 -16.33
C THR A 48 -1.40 -12.05 -14.87
N LEU A 49 -0.79 -11.12 -14.13
CA LEU A 49 -0.58 -11.25 -12.68
C LEU A 49 -1.91 -11.39 -11.92
N THR A 50 -2.91 -10.59 -12.29
CA THR A 50 -4.25 -10.66 -11.69
C THR A 50 -4.90 -12.01 -11.95
N LYS A 51 -4.86 -12.53 -13.19
CA LYS A 51 -5.37 -13.87 -13.52
C LYS A 51 -4.70 -14.96 -12.68
N TYR A 52 -3.39 -14.87 -12.48
CA TYR A 52 -2.65 -15.81 -11.64
C TYR A 52 -3.07 -15.74 -10.17
N ILE A 53 -3.14 -14.54 -9.57
CA ILE A 53 -3.58 -14.34 -8.18
C ILE A 53 -4.94 -15.00 -7.96
N TRP A 54 -5.87 -14.81 -8.89
CA TRP A 54 -7.25 -15.26 -8.78
C TRP A 54 -7.53 -16.65 -9.38
N GLN A 55 -6.53 -17.37 -9.88
CA GLN A 55 -6.74 -18.68 -10.53
C GLN A 55 -7.78 -18.60 -11.67
N GLU A 56 -7.68 -17.57 -12.50
CA GLU A 56 -8.63 -17.26 -13.59
C GLU A 56 -10.08 -16.98 -13.15
N LYS A 57 -10.36 -17.00 -11.85
CA LYS A 57 -11.66 -16.60 -11.30
C LYS A 57 -11.80 -15.08 -11.33
N LYS A 58 -13.04 -14.60 -11.30
CA LYS A 58 -13.34 -13.17 -11.24
C LYS A 58 -12.73 -12.54 -9.97
N PRO A 59 -11.95 -11.46 -10.09
CA PRO A 59 -11.39 -10.74 -8.94
C PRO A 59 -12.47 -10.26 -7.97
N ARG A 60 -12.20 -10.41 -6.67
CA ARG A 60 -13.14 -10.05 -5.61
C ARG A 60 -12.78 -8.73 -4.93
N VAL A 61 -11.54 -8.28 -5.14
CA VAL A 61 -10.99 -7.01 -4.69
C VAL A 61 -10.53 -6.23 -5.92
N LYS A 62 -10.82 -4.92 -5.97
CA LYS A 62 -10.35 -4.03 -7.03
C LYS A 62 -8.81 -4.02 -7.09
N LEU A 63 -8.25 -3.97 -8.30
CA LEU A 63 -6.79 -3.99 -8.50
C LEU A 63 -6.07 -2.85 -7.75
N LYS A 64 -6.65 -1.65 -7.72
CA LYS A 64 -6.14 -0.50 -6.97
C LYS A 64 -5.88 -0.84 -5.50
N TYR A 65 -6.82 -1.55 -4.85
CA TYR A 65 -6.68 -2.00 -3.46
C TYR A 65 -5.70 -3.16 -3.30
N LEU A 66 -5.55 -4.03 -4.31
CA LEU A 66 -4.52 -5.06 -4.29
C LEU A 66 -3.11 -4.44 -4.29
N THR A 67 -2.89 -3.38 -5.06
CA THR A 67 -1.59 -2.72 -5.20
C THR A 67 -1.25 -1.71 -4.11
N ASP A 68 -2.27 -1.23 -3.41
CA ASP A 68 -2.11 -0.24 -2.34
C ASP A 68 -1.31 -0.79 -1.13
N SER A 69 -0.76 0.13 -0.33
CA SER A 69 0.05 -0.19 0.84
C SER A 69 -0.78 -0.92 1.90
N ARG A 70 -0.14 -1.80 2.67
CA ARG A 70 -0.83 -2.54 3.73
C ARG A 70 -1.42 -1.62 4.79
N GLU A 71 -0.75 -0.51 5.10
CA GLU A 71 -1.18 0.44 6.13
C GLU A 71 -2.49 1.15 5.78
N ARG A 72 -2.69 1.45 4.50
CA ARG A 72 -3.97 1.97 3.98
C ARG A 72 -5.00 0.87 3.75
N GLY A 73 -4.66 -0.38 4.07
CA GLY A 73 -5.50 -1.56 3.94
C GLY A 73 -5.44 -2.25 2.59
N GLY A 74 -4.36 -2.11 1.84
CA GLY A 74 -4.12 -2.87 0.61
C GLY A 74 -3.32 -4.15 0.85
N PHE A 75 -3.01 -4.86 -0.23
CA PHE A 75 -2.25 -6.13 -0.16
C PHE A 75 -0.78 -5.98 -0.59
N GLY A 76 -0.41 -4.80 -1.10
CA GLY A 76 0.93 -4.44 -1.56
C GLY A 76 1.41 -5.27 -2.74
N VAL A 77 0.50 -5.75 -3.59
CA VAL A 77 0.86 -6.39 -4.86
C VAL A 77 1.63 -5.37 -5.71
N PRO A 78 2.71 -5.76 -6.41
CA PRO A 78 3.48 -4.82 -7.20
C PRO A 78 2.62 -4.19 -8.31
N ASN A 79 2.68 -2.86 -8.42
CA ASN A 79 2.20 -2.15 -9.61
C ASN A 79 3.38 -1.98 -10.56
N LEU A 80 3.45 -2.82 -11.60
CA LEU A 80 4.61 -2.88 -12.49
C LEU A 80 4.86 -1.55 -13.21
N ARG A 81 3.80 -0.82 -13.58
CA ARG A 81 3.93 0.49 -14.22
C ARG A 81 4.58 1.48 -13.26
N LEU A 82 4.11 1.58 -12.02
CA LEU A 82 4.68 2.52 -11.05
C LEU A 82 6.14 2.18 -10.70
N TYR A 83 6.52 0.90 -10.69
CA TYR A 83 7.91 0.50 -10.50
C TYR A 83 8.79 0.89 -11.68
N TYR A 84 8.31 0.73 -12.91
CA TYR A 84 9.01 1.19 -14.11
C TYR A 84 9.15 2.72 -14.12
N GLU A 85 8.05 3.44 -13.85
CA GLU A 85 8.05 4.90 -13.77
C GLU A 85 9.00 5.38 -12.66
N ALA A 86 9.02 4.71 -11.50
CA ALA A 86 9.97 5.00 -10.43
C ALA A 86 11.42 4.79 -10.86
N ALA A 87 11.74 3.71 -11.58
CA ALA A 87 13.08 3.46 -12.08
C ALA A 87 13.51 4.54 -13.09
N CYS A 88 12.64 4.92 -14.02
CA CYS A 88 12.90 6.00 -14.99
C CYS A 88 13.19 7.34 -14.30
N LEU A 89 12.43 7.68 -13.26
CA LEU A 89 12.64 8.91 -12.49
C LEU A 89 13.98 8.92 -11.72
N LEU A 90 14.55 7.75 -11.43
CA LEU A 90 15.90 7.69 -10.85
C LEU A 90 16.99 7.98 -11.88
N TRP A 91 16.82 7.61 -13.15
CA TRP A 91 17.73 8.05 -14.22
C TRP A 91 17.71 9.58 -14.37
N ILE A 92 16.52 10.17 -14.29
CA ILE A 92 16.34 11.63 -14.37
C ILE A 92 16.97 12.36 -13.17
N LYS A 93 17.23 11.68 -12.04
CA LYS A 93 17.94 12.27 -10.90
C LYS A 93 19.31 12.82 -11.32
N ASP A 94 20.03 12.11 -12.17
CA ASP A 94 21.37 12.53 -12.58
C ASP A 94 21.29 13.77 -13.49
N TRP A 95 20.27 13.82 -14.36
CA TRP A 95 19.94 15.00 -15.18
C TRP A 95 19.46 16.19 -14.34
N ALA A 96 18.86 15.94 -13.19
CA ALA A 96 18.39 16.99 -12.28
C ALA A 96 19.52 17.52 -11.38
N THR A 97 20.41 16.66 -10.90
CA THR A 97 21.48 17.03 -9.97
C THR A 97 22.70 17.65 -10.64
N LEU A 98 22.94 17.35 -11.92
CA LEU A 98 24.03 17.90 -12.73
C LEU A 98 25.44 17.67 -12.16
N LYS A 99 25.64 16.59 -11.38
CA LYS A 99 26.91 16.30 -10.69
C LYS A 99 27.90 15.49 -11.54
N ASP A 100 27.41 14.47 -12.23
CA ASP A 100 28.23 13.59 -13.05
C ASP A 100 28.36 14.17 -14.46
N THR A 101 29.39 14.97 -14.68
CA THR A 101 29.59 15.65 -15.97
C THR A 101 29.87 14.68 -17.10
N ASP A 102 30.57 13.58 -16.82
CA ASP A 102 31.01 12.62 -17.85
C ASP A 102 29.80 11.87 -18.40
N LEU A 103 28.94 11.35 -17.52
CA LEU A 103 27.68 10.72 -17.92
C LEU A 103 26.77 11.68 -18.69
N LEU A 104 26.64 12.92 -18.21
CA LEU A 104 25.78 13.94 -18.83
C LEU A 104 26.29 14.42 -20.19
N ASP A 105 27.60 14.38 -20.42
CA ASP A 105 28.19 14.70 -21.70
C ASP A 105 28.01 13.55 -22.69
N LEU A 106 28.17 12.30 -22.25
CA LEU A 106 27.88 11.10 -23.05
C LEU A 106 26.41 11.02 -23.47
N GLU A 107 25.48 11.05 -22.51
CA GLU A 107 24.04 10.89 -22.80
C GLU A 107 23.45 12.08 -23.57
N GLY A 108 24.07 13.24 -23.43
CA GLY A 108 23.58 14.47 -24.01
C GLY A 108 24.42 14.99 -25.16
N PHE A 109 25.21 14.14 -25.83
CA PHE A 109 26.14 14.56 -26.89
C PHE A 109 25.46 15.44 -27.95
N ASP A 110 24.24 15.07 -28.36
CA ASP A 110 23.46 15.80 -29.37
C ASP A 110 22.56 16.92 -28.81
N LEU A 111 22.67 17.26 -27.51
CA LEU A 111 21.82 18.27 -26.90
C LEU A 111 22.28 19.69 -27.25
N ARG A 112 21.32 20.53 -27.68
CA ARG A 112 21.57 21.96 -27.95
C ARG A 112 21.53 22.87 -26.71
N PHE A 113 20.79 22.46 -25.68
CA PHE A 113 20.54 23.23 -24.45
C PHE A 113 20.94 22.40 -23.23
N GLY A 114 21.02 23.02 -22.05
CA GLY A 114 21.20 22.28 -20.80
C GLY A 114 20.05 21.33 -20.49
N TRP A 115 20.33 20.34 -19.65
CA TRP A 115 19.40 19.28 -19.25
C TRP A 115 18.13 19.84 -18.62
N HIS A 116 18.24 20.89 -17.80
CA HIS A 116 17.09 21.52 -17.15
C HIS A 116 16.14 22.21 -18.14
N ALA A 117 16.63 22.60 -19.34
CA ALA A 117 15.77 23.10 -20.41
C ALA A 117 14.83 22.00 -20.95
N TYR A 118 15.31 20.76 -21.04
CA TYR A 118 14.49 19.62 -21.47
C TYR A 118 13.52 19.17 -20.36
N LEU A 119 13.94 19.24 -19.09
CA LEU A 119 13.10 18.85 -17.97
C LEU A 119 11.97 19.86 -17.68
N TRP A 120 12.22 21.16 -17.82
CA TRP A 120 11.28 22.19 -17.33
C TRP A 120 10.74 23.14 -18.41
N GLN A 121 11.45 23.35 -19.53
CA GLN A 121 11.08 24.30 -20.60
C GLN A 121 10.53 23.62 -21.86
N GLU A 122 10.19 22.32 -21.76
CA GLU A 122 9.58 21.51 -22.85
C GLU A 122 10.32 21.58 -24.20
N LYS A 123 11.64 21.78 -24.15
CA LYS A 123 12.50 21.86 -25.35
C LYS A 123 12.63 20.51 -26.07
N ASP A 124 12.20 19.42 -25.46
CA ASP A 124 12.05 18.10 -26.08
C ASP A 124 11.10 18.12 -27.27
N LYS A 125 10.04 18.94 -27.22
CA LYS A 125 9.09 19.11 -28.35
C LYS A 125 9.73 19.77 -29.56
N VAL A 126 10.75 20.59 -29.34
CA VAL A 126 11.50 21.32 -30.38
C VAL A 126 12.59 20.43 -30.98
N HIS A 127 13.28 19.63 -30.14
CA HIS A 127 14.35 18.74 -30.59
C HIS A 127 13.89 17.29 -30.74
N ARG A 128 13.18 17.00 -31.84
CA ARG A 128 12.58 15.67 -32.10
C ARG A 128 13.56 14.50 -32.02
N GLY A 129 14.83 14.69 -32.39
CA GLY A 129 15.85 13.63 -32.31
C GLY A 129 16.03 13.09 -30.89
N PHE A 130 16.06 13.97 -29.89
CA PHE A 130 16.23 13.58 -28.49
C PHE A 130 14.99 12.90 -27.91
N TYR A 131 13.80 13.34 -28.32
CA TYR A 131 12.54 12.69 -27.94
C TYR A 131 12.31 11.34 -28.65
N ASN A 132 12.81 11.20 -29.88
CA ASN A 132 12.66 10.00 -30.68
C ASN A 132 13.61 8.88 -30.25
N HIS A 133 14.75 9.22 -29.65
CA HIS A 133 15.68 8.25 -29.10
C HIS A 133 14.99 7.34 -28.06
N ILE A 134 15.36 6.06 -28.09
CA ILE A 134 14.60 4.98 -27.46
C ILE A 134 14.62 5.11 -25.93
N VAL A 135 15.76 5.50 -25.36
CA VAL A 135 15.98 5.64 -23.91
C VAL A 135 15.57 7.02 -23.41
N THR A 136 16.04 8.09 -24.05
CA THR A 136 15.76 9.45 -23.56
C THR A 136 14.31 9.83 -23.78
N GLY A 137 13.71 9.37 -24.88
CA GLY A 137 12.30 9.59 -25.17
C GLY A 137 11.34 8.93 -24.18
N SER A 138 11.61 7.70 -23.76
CA SER A 138 10.82 6.99 -22.74
C SER A 138 10.99 7.62 -21.36
N LEU A 139 12.22 8.02 -20.99
CA LEU A 139 12.49 8.74 -19.75
C LEU A 139 11.72 10.07 -19.70
N LEU A 140 11.80 10.88 -20.76
CA LEU A 140 11.07 12.14 -20.86
C LEU A 140 9.55 11.94 -20.89
N GLU A 141 9.03 10.89 -21.53
CA GLU A 141 7.60 10.57 -21.49
C GLU A 141 7.13 10.35 -20.04
N VAL A 142 7.90 9.60 -19.24
CA VAL A 142 7.61 9.37 -17.83
C VAL A 142 7.72 10.66 -17.03
N TRP A 143 8.78 11.45 -17.25
CA TRP A 143 8.97 12.74 -16.60
C TRP A 143 7.78 13.66 -16.86
N ASN A 144 7.42 13.88 -18.12
CA ASN A 144 6.32 14.76 -18.49
C ASN A 144 4.98 14.31 -17.91
N ARG A 145 4.75 13.00 -17.75
CA ARG A 145 3.56 12.46 -17.09
C ARG A 145 3.54 12.71 -15.59
N LYS A 146 4.70 12.74 -14.93
CA LYS A 146 4.80 12.76 -13.47
C LYS A 146 5.33 14.07 -12.88
N LYS A 147 5.88 14.98 -13.67
CA LYS A 147 6.53 16.21 -13.21
C LYS A 147 5.62 17.01 -12.28
N ASN A 148 4.37 17.27 -12.68
CA ASN A 148 3.40 18.03 -11.88
C ASN A 148 2.94 17.30 -10.61
N VAL A 149 3.11 15.98 -10.55
CA VAL A 149 2.76 15.17 -9.38
C VAL A 149 3.89 15.18 -8.35
N ILE A 150 5.13 15.22 -8.84
CA ILE A 150 6.36 15.19 -8.03
C ILE A 150 6.70 16.61 -7.55
N GLU A 151 6.63 17.57 -8.46
CA GLU A 151 6.92 18.99 -8.27
C GLU A 151 5.67 19.80 -8.64
N GLN A 152 4.89 20.19 -7.63
CA GLN A 152 3.66 20.97 -7.83
C GLN A 152 3.96 22.46 -8.10
N SER A 153 5.14 22.91 -7.68
CA SER A 153 5.64 24.28 -7.79
C SER A 153 6.99 24.27 -8.51
N THR A 154 7.53 25.45 -8.84
CA THR A 154 8.90 25.55 -9.33
C THR A 154 9.88 24.92 -8.31
N PRO A 155 10.77 24.01 -8.74
CA PRO A 155 11.67 23.32 -7.83
C PRO A 155 12.87 24.18 -7.44
N TRP A 156 13.37 24.00 -6.22
CA TRP A 156 14.59 24.67 -5.73
C TRP A 156 15.85 24.20 -6.44
N TRP A 157 15.89 22.95 -6.88
CA TRP A 157 17.02 22.36 -7.60
C TRP A 157 17.11 22.80 -9.07
N LEU A 158 16.10 23.49 -9.61
CA LEU A 158 16.12 23.94 -10.99
C LEU A 158 17.17 25.04 -11.18
N SER A 159 17.98 24.92 -12.23
CA SER A 159 19.06 25.85 -12.59
C SER A 159 18.67 26.70 -13.80
N PRO A 160 18.36 27.98 -13.60
CA PRO A 160 18.14 28.93 -14.69
C PRO A 160 19.37 29.08 -15.58
N VAL A 161 20.56 28.94 -14.98
CA VAL A 161 21.84 29.03 -15.68
C VAL A 161 21.99 27.88 -16.67
N ASP A 162 21.66 26.64 -16.27
CA ASP A 162 21.69 25.47 -17.15
C ASP A 162 20.64 25.58 -18.27
N ILE A 163 19.46 26.13 -17.98
CA ILE A 163 18.39 26.33 -18.97
C ILE A 163 18.84 27.27 -20.11
N ILE A 164 19.51 28.38 -19.77
CA ILE A 164 19.86 29.43 -20.72
C ILE A 164 21.12 29.08 -21.53
N LYS A 165 22.06 28.35 -20.91
CA LYS A 165 23.33 28.04 -21.56
C LYS A 165 23.15 27.06 -22.72
N ILE A 166 23.80 27.38 -23.84
CA ILE A 166 24.00 26.45 -24.95
C ILE A 166 25.00 25.40 -24.49
N LYS A 167 24.68 24.13 -24.71
CA LYS A 167 25.55 23.03 -24.29
C LYS A 167 26.85 23.05 -25.09
N LYS A 168 27.98 22.88 -24.41
CA LYS A 168 29.30 22.60 -24.98
C LYS A 168 29.83 21.28 -24.39
N LEU A 169 30.78 20.63 -25.06
CA LEU A 169 31.47 19.47 -24.50
C LEU A 169 32.35 19.91 -23.32
N ASN A 170 32.41 19.13 -22.25
CA ASN A 170 33.22 19.38 -21.06
C ASN A 170 32.92 20.72 -20.37
N MET A 171 31.64 21.06 -20.20
CA MET A 171 31.27 22.31 -19.54
C MET A 171 31.70 22.31 -18.07
N THR A 172 32.70 23.13 -17.78
CA THR A 172 33.19 23.41 -16.43
C THR A 172 32.48 24.63 -15.83
N GLY A 173 32.23 24.58 -14.51
CA GLY A 173 31.64 25.68 -13.74
C GLY A 173 30.39 25.28 -12.95
N ARG A 174 30.16 25.99 -11.83
CA ARG A 174 29.04 25.71 -10.93
C ARG A 174 27.71 26.11 -11.56
N ARG A 175 26.77 25.16 -11.61
CA ARG A 175 25.42 25.36 -12.16
C ARG A 175 24.49 25.80 -11.05
N TRP A 176 24.43 27.12 -10.83
CA TRP A 176 23.65 27.72 -9.74
C TRP A 176 22.16 27.42 -9.89
N THR A 177 21.53 26.96 -8.82
CA THR A 177 20.09 26.65 -8.77
C THR A 177 19.29 27.78 -8.14
N TYR A 178 17.97 27.69 -8.15
CA TYR A 178 17.13 28.67 -7.45
C TYR A 178 17.40 28.70 -5.93
N GLU A 179 17.84 27.60 -5.33
CA GLU A 179 18.32 27.57 -3.94
C GLU A 179 19.49 28.53 -3.71
N ASP A 180 20.39 28.67 -4.68
CA ASP A 180 21.55 29.56 -4.57
C ASP A 180 21.24 31.04 -4.89
N LEU A 181 20.16 31.28 -5.65
CA LEU A 181 19.88 32.55 -6.34
C LEU A 181 18.71 33.35 -5.74
N LEU A 182 17.84 32.73 -4.94
CA LEU A 182 16.67 33.40 -4.35
C LEU A 182 16.89 33.82 -2.89
N ILE A 183 16.22 34.90 -2.48
CA ILE A 183 16.07 35.39 -1.10
C ILE A 183 14.58 35.65 -0.82
N LYS A 184 14.15 35.43 0.43
CA LYS A 184 12.80 35.74 0.89
C LYS A 184 12.71 37.24 1.19
N SER A 185 11.79 37.94 0.51
CA SER A 185 11.43 39.34 0.80
C SER A 185 9.98 39.43 1.29
N GLU A 186 9.57 40.60 1.77
CA GLU A 186 8.18 40.85 2.25
C GLU A 186 7.12 40.61 1.16
N GLU A 187 7.47 40.81 -0.12
CA GLU A 187 6.60 40.55 -1.28
C GLU A 187 6.77 39.14 -1.88
N GLY A 188 7.43 38.23 -1.14
CA GLY A 188 7.74 36.86 -1.55
C GLY A 188 9.16 36.67 -2.08
N TRP A 189 9.40 35.61 -2.84
CA TRP A 189 10.74 35.25 -3.32
C TRP A 189 11.23 36.20 -4.42
N LYS A 190 12.42 36.76 -4.23
CA LYS A 190 13.12 37.63 -5.20
C LYS A 190 14.52 37.08 -5.47
N LEU A 191 15.03 37.33 -6.68
CA LEU A 191 16.43 37.06 -7.00
C LEU A 191 17.32 38.00 -6.18
N ARG A 192 18.50 37.51 -5.78
CA ARG A 192 19.52 38.32 -5.09
C ARG A 192 19.91 39.53 -5.92
N GLN A 193 20.35 40.59 -5.25
CA GLN A 193 20.78 41.81 -5.94
C GLN A 193 22.01 41.53 -6.82
N GLN A 194 22.19 42.35 -7.86
CA GLN A 194 23.25 42.18 -8.85
C GLN A 194 24.64 42.16 -8.20
N ASP A 195 24.86 42.96 -7.15
CA ASP A 195 26.15 43.02 -6.46
C ASP A 195 26.52 41.71 -5.72
N GLU A 196 25.54 41.00 -5.16
CA GLU A 196 25.73 39.70 -4.51
C GLU A 196 25.88 38.55 -5.53
N LEU A 197 25.39 38.75 -6.76
CA LEU A 197 25.44 37.75 -7.83
C LEU A 197 26.62 37.94 -8.77
N LYS A 198 27.35 39.05 -8.71
CA LYS A 198 28.55 39.32 -9.54
C LYS A 198 29.63 38.24 -9.40
N GLU A 199 29.79 37.67 -8.21
CA GLU A 199 30.70 36.54 -7.97
C GLU A 199 30.23 35.23 -8.63
N LYS A 200 28.92 35.07 -8.82
CA LYS A 200 28.28 33.84 -9.32
C LYS A 200 27.99 33.88 -10.83
N ILE A 201 27.57 35.04 -11.35
CA ILE A 201 27.19 35.30 -12.74
C ILE A 201 27.86 36.60 -13.17
N LYS A 202 28.87 36.50 -14.04
CA LYS A 202 29.70 37.64 -14.45
C LYS A 202 29.01 38.56 -15.47
N ASP A 203 28.10 38.02 -16.29
CA ASP A 203 27.49 38.76 -17.40
C ASP A 203 26.09 39.30 -17.05
N TRP A 204 25.91 40.62 -17.19
CA TRP A 204 24.63 41.29 -16.95
C TRP A 204 23.49 40.77 -17.83
N PHE A 205 23.79 40.43 -19.09
CA PHE A 205 22.79 39.89 -20.02
C PHE A 205 22.22 38.54 -19.54
N HIS A 206 23.09 37.66 -19.02
CA HIS A 206 22.65 36.40 -18.44
C HIS A 206 21.78 36.61 -17.20
N LEU A 207 22.10 37.59 -16.35
CA LEU A 207 21.26 37.95 -15.22
C LEU A 207 19.88 38.48 -15.67
N HIS A 208 19.82 39.25 -16.75
CA HIS A 208 18.56 39.73 -17.33
C HIS A 208 17.70 38.56 -17.85
N GLN A 209 18.31 37.59 -18.54
CA GLN A 209 17.62 36.38 -19.01
C GLN A 209 17.09 35.53 -17.84
N ILE A 210 17.88 35.38 -16.76
CA ILE A 210 17.48 34.66 -15.55
C ILE A 210 16.31 35.38 -14.86
N ASN A 211 16.33 36.71 -14.81
CA ASN A 211 15.22 37.52 -14.30
C ASN A 211 13.95 37.30 -15.13
N ALA A 212 14.05 37.23 -16.45
CA ALA A 212 12.91 36.94 -17.32
C ALA A 212 12.33 35.53 -17.06
N LEU A 213 13.20 34.51 -16.95
CA LEU A 213 12.79 33.14 -16.59
C LEU A 213 12.13 33.09 -15.21
N TRP A 214 12.68 33.78 -14.24
CA TRP A 214 12.11 33.84 -12.90
C TRP A 214 10.71 34.47 -12.89
N ARG A 215 10.47 35.52 -13.68
CA ARG A 215 9.11 36.10 -13.79
C ARG A 215 8.09 35.10 -14.30
N GLU A 216 8.48 34.22 -15.23
CA GLU A 216 7.63 33.15 -15.73
C GLU A 216 7.40 32.07 -14.66
N HIS A 217 8.48 31.57 -14.05
CA HIS A 217 8.42 30.50 -13.05
C HIS A 217 7.73 30.95 -11.75
N LYS A 218 7.83 32.23 -11.39
CA LYS A 218 7.11 32.83 -10.27
C LYS A 218 5.60 32.73 -10.43
N ARG A 219 5.07 32.70 -11.68
CA ARG A 219 3.63 32.52 -11.93
C ARG A 219 3.13 31.12 -11.60
N ILE A 220 3.99 30.11 -11.71
CA ILE A 220 3.69 28.72 -11.31
C ILE A 220 3.66 28.60 -9.78
N GLY A 221 4.43 29.46 -9.10
CA GLY A 221 4.57 29.50 -7.65
C GLY A 221 5.82 28.75 -7.17
N MET A 222 6.39 29.19 -6.05
CA MET A 222 7.56 28.60 -5.41
C MET A 222 7.17 28.09 -4.03
N GLY A 223 7.37 26.80 -3.76
CA GLY A 223 7.11 26.23 -2.44
C GLY A 223 8.06 26.82 -1.39
N GLU A 224 7.59 27.02 -0.15
CA GLU A 224 8.44 27.55 0.93
C GLU A 224 9.58 26.60 1.32
N ASN A 225 9.36 25.30 1.17
CA ASN A 225 10.32 24.25 1.51
C ASN A 225 10.71 23.44 0.28
N LYS A 226 11.86 22.76 0.36
CA LYS A 226 12.29 21.76 -0.63
C LYS A 226 11.21 20.69 -0.82
N SER A 227 11.04 20.25 -2.06
CA SER A 227 10.09 19.20 -2.37
C SER A 227 10.52 17.88 -1.73
N ARG A 228 9.55 16.99 -1.50
CA ARG A 228 9.84 15.64 -1.01
C ARG A 228 10.73 14.86 -1.98
N PHE A 229 10.64 15.14 -3.28
CA PHE A 229 11.53 14.58 -4.29
C PHE A 229 12.97 15.02 -4.08
N GLN A 230 13.21 16.32 -3.90
CA GLN A 230 14.55 16.84 -3.67
C GLN A 230 15.19 16.24 -2.41
N VAL A 231 14.48 16.27 -1.28
CA VAL A 231 15.00 15.79 0.00
C VAL A 231 15.18 14.27 0.01
N GLU A 232 14.17 13.51 -0.41
CA GLU A 232 14.21 12.04 -0.26
C GLU A 232 14.95 11.32 -1.38
N ILE A 233 15.09 11.92 -2.57
CA ILE A 233 15.61 11.27 -3.79
C ILE A 233 16.91 11.92 -4.27
N MET A 234 16.96 13.24 -4.41
CA MET A 234 18.15 13.93 -4.93
C MET A 234 19.26 14.02 -3.89
N GLU A 235 18.92 14.39 -2.66
CA GLU A 235 19.88 14.60 -1.56
C GLU A 235 20.20 13.30 -0.79
N SER A 236 19.36 12.26 -0.93
CA SER A 236 19.58 10.96 -0.30
C SER A 236 20.14 9.94 -1.29
N ASN A 237 20.84 8.92 -0.77
CA ASN A 237 21.30 7.74 -1.53
C ASN A 237 20.69 6.41 -1.02
N ASN A 238 19.81 6.45 -0.02
CA ASN A 238 19.28 5.24 0.60
C ASN A 238 17.88 4.88 0.08
N LYS A 239 17.71 3.64 -0.41
CA LYS A 239 16.42 3.03 -0.82
C LYS A 239 15.63 3.88 -1.81
N LEU A 240 16.32 4.54 -2.76
CA LEU A 240 15.73 5.53 -3.68
C LEU A 240 14.52 4.99 -4.44
N LEU A 241 14.64 3.80 -5.03
CA LEU A 241 13.54 3.18 -5.77
C LEU A 241 12.30 2.94 -4.90
N SER A 242 12.51 2.49 -3.66
CA SER A 242 11.40 2.23 -2.73
C SER A 242 10.73 3.51 -2.27
N LYS A 243 11.50 4.58 -2.05
CA LYS A 243 10.98 5.91 -1.71
C LYS A 243 10.20 6.50 -2.87
N MET A 244 10.76 6.46 -4.09
CA MET A 244 10.13 6.93 -5.31
C MET A 244 8.80 6.22 -5.56
N TYR A 245 8.82 4.89 -5.55
CA TYR A 245 7.61 4.08 -5.72
C TYR A 245 6.54 4.43 -4.69
N ARG A 246 6.92 4.65 -3.42
CA ARG A 246 5.99 5.04 -2.37
C ARG A 246 5.35 6.40 -2.63
N GLN A 247 6.13 7.41 -3.03
CA GLN A 247 5.62 8.73 -3.39
C GLN A 247 4.62 8.63 -4.56
N LEU A 248 4.96 7.88 -5.61
CA LEU A 248 4.07 7.66 -6.75
C LEU A 248 2.79 6.92 -6.35
N LEU A 249 2.89 5.86 -5.55
CA LEU A 249 1.75 5.08 -5.08
C LEU A 249 0.86 5.89 -4.13
N GLU A 250 1.44 6.77 -3.32
CA GLU A 250 0.69 7.68 -2.48
C GLU A 250 -0.10 8.66 -3.33
N SER A 251 0.55 9.30 -4.29
CA SER A 251 -0.08 10.27 -5.21
C SER A 251 -1.26 9.69 -5.99
N GLU A 252 -1.13 8.48 -6.55
CA GLU A 252 -2.19 7.83 -7.34
C GLU A 252 -3.40 7.40 -6.48
N ASN A 253 -3.20 7.26 -5.16
CA ASN A 253 -4.24 6.85 -4.23
C ASN A 253 -4.67 7.96 -3.27
N LYS A 254 -4.23 9.22 -3.46
CA LYS A 254 -4.56 10.36 -2.56
C LYS A 254 -6.08 10.57 -2.41
N GLU A 255 -6.85 10.34 -3.47
CA GLU A 255 -8.31 10.57 -3.49
C GLU A 255 -9.14 9.47 -2.79
N GLU A 256 -8.57 8.30 -2.49
CA GLU A 256 -9.29 7.17 -1.88
C GLU A 256 -8.75 6.82 -0.48
N LEU A 257 -8.57 7.83 0.37
CA LEU A 257 -8.22 7.63 1.79
C LEU A 257 -9.29 6.78 2.49
N ILE A 258 -10.57 7.05 2.20
CA ILE A 258 -11.70 6.25 2.65
C ILE A 258 -12.04 5.24 1.56
N LYS A 259 -11.75 3.97 1.83
CA LYS A 259 -12.12 2.89 0.90
C LYS A 259 -13.62 2.73 0.88
N GLU A 260 -14.19 2.45 -0.30
CA GLU A 260 -15.61 2.11 -0.50
C GLU A 260 -16.11 1.04 0.48
N VAL A 261 -15.21 0.14 0.88
CA VAL A 261 -15.43 -0.92 1.86
C VAL A 261 -15.67 -0.38 3.26
N MET A 262 -14.94 0.66 3.68
CA MET A 262 -15.11 1.30 4.98
C MET A 262 -16.46 2.02 5.05
N THR A 263 -16.83 2.78 4.02
CA THR A 263 -18.15 3.44 3.94
C THR A 263 -19.29 2.42 4.04
N LYS A 264 -19.12 1.27 3.39
CA LYS A 264 -20.05 0.14 3.46
C LYS A 264 -20.17 -0.45 4.87
N TRP A 265 -19.07 -0.56 5.61
CA TRP A 265 -19.10 -1.03 6.99
C TRP A 265 -19.71 0.01 7.93
N ASN A 266 -19.40 1.29 7.75
CA ASN A 266 -20.02 2.38 8.52
C ASN A 266 -21.55 2.37 8.35
N LYS A 267 -22.04 2.19 7.11
CA LYS A 267 -23.48 2.09 6.83
C LYS A 267 -24.14 0.87 7.48
N ASP A 268 -23.47 -0.28 7.44
CA ASP A 268 -23.98 -1.51 8.06
C ASP A 268 -24.04 -1.38 9.60
N LEU A 269 -23.02 -0.79 10.22
CA LEU A 269 -22.93 -0.65 11.68
C LEU A 269 -23.74 0.53 12.25
N GLY A 270 -24.03 1.53 11.42
CA GLY A 270 -24.78 2.73 11.82
C GLY A 270 -23.92 3.84 12.44
N TYR A 271 -22.59 3.71 12.45
CA TYR A 271 -21.64 4.72 12.95
C TYR A 271 -20.30 4.63 12.23
N GLU A 272 -19.47 5.68 12.37
CA GLU A 272 -18.18 5.74 11.71
C GLU A 272 -17.08 5.01 12.48
N LEU A 273 -16.39 4.07 11.82
CA LEU A 273 -15.34 3.25 12.45
C LEU A 273 -14.03 3.98 12.73
N GLY A 274 -13.86 5.24 12.31
CA GLY A 274 -12.62 6.02 12.45
C GLY A 274 -11.46 5.47 11.61
N TYR A 275 -10.78 6.36 10.87
CA TYR A 275 -9.67 5.95 10.00
C TYR A 275 -8.46 5.41 10.78
N ASP A 276 -8.20 5.94 11.98
CA ASP A 276 -7.06 5.53 12.81
C ASP A 276 -7.20 4.10 13.33
N LYS A 277 -8.42 3.68 13.70
CA LYS A 277 -8.71 2.29 14.09
C LYS A 277 -8.49 1.36 12.91
N TRP A 278 -8.89 1.77 11.71
CA TRP A 278 -8.64 1.02 10.48
C TRP A 278 -7.14 0.85 10.22
N GLN A 279 -6.36 1.93 10.28
CA GLN A 279 -4.91 1.84 10.11
C GLN A 279 -4.26 0.96 11.18
N THR A 280 -4.69 1.08 12.43
CA THR A 280 -4.18 0.28 13.55
C THR A 280 -4.44 -1.21 13.35
N LEU A 281 -5.65 -1.57 12.89
CA LEU A 281 -6.00 -2.93 12.52
C LEU A 281 -5.04 -3.47 11.45
N TRP A 282 -4.80 -2.73 10.37
CA TRP A 282 -3.94 -3.19 9.29
C TRP A 282 -2.44 -3.25 9.65
N LYS A 283 -1.98 -2.36 10.54
CA LYS A 283 -0.60 -2.35 11.03
C LYS A 283 -0.34 -3.48 12.03
N LYS A 284 -1.23 -3.65 13.02
CA LYS A 284 -1.05 -4.55 14.17
C LYS A 284 -1.99 -5.75 14.13
N GLY A 285 -3.30 -5.52 14.09
CA GLY A 285 -4.32 -6.58 14.21
C GLY A 285 -4.23 -7.66 13.13
N MET A 286 -3.99 -7.29 11.87
CA MET A 286 -3.83 -8.24 10.75
C MET A 286 -2.59 -9.13 10.86
N ARG A 287 -1.69 -8.86 11.82
CA ARG A 287 -0.46 -9.61 12.07
C ARG A 287 -0.51 -10.40 13.36
N PHE A 288 -1.67 -10.72 13.93
CA PHE A 288 -1.74 -11.52 15.16
C PHE A 288 -1.20 -12.96 14.99
N THR A 289 -1.25 -13.53 13.78
CA THR A 289 -0.79 -14.89 13.48
C THR A 289 0.15 -14.94 12.27
N ALA A 290 1.07 -15.91 12.22
CA ALA A 290 1.90 -16.17 11.03
C ALA A 290 1.09 -16.95 9.97
N CYS A 291 0.13 -17.75 10.41
CA CYS A 291 -0.72 -18.57 9.54
C CYS A 291 -1.42 -17.68 8.48
N ALA A 292 -1.28 -18.05 7.22
CA ALA A 292 -1.86 -17.31 6.11
C ALA A 292 -3.39 -17.43 6.08
N ASP A 293 -3.92 -18.62 6.36
CA ASP A 293 -5.35 -18.93 6.23
C ASP A 293 -6.20 -18.17 7.27
N LEU A 294 -5.69 -18.05 8.49
CA LEU A 294 -6.34 -17.28 9.56
C LEU A 294 -6.39 -15.79 9.23
N ARG A 295 -5.31 -15.23 8.67
CA ARG A 295 -5.29 -13.85 8.19
C ARG A 295 -6.21 -13.65 6.99
N GLU A 296 -6.29 -14.64 6.11
CA GLU A 296 -7.20 -14.59 4.95
C GLU A 296 -8.67 -14.50 5.37
N ASN A 297 -9.06 -15.10 6.50
CA ASN A 297 -10.41 -14.91 7.05
C ASN A 297 -10.71 -13.43 7.33
N LEU A 298 -9.81 -12.74 8.05
CA LEU A 298 -9.95 -11.31 8.31
C LEU A 298 -10.00 -10.51 7.00
N TYR A 299 -9.11 -10.79 6.05
CA TYR A 299 -9.14 -10.11 4.75
C TYR A 299 -10.48 -10.31 4.02
N LYS A 300 -11.03 -11.53 4.05
CA LYS A 300 -12.36 -11.86 3.49
C LYS A 300 -13.48 -11.11 4.18
N MET A 301 -13.41 -10.97 5.50
CA MET A 301 -14.39 -10.19 6.27
C MET A 301 -14.30 -8.72 5.89
N MET A 302 -13.10 -8.12 5.99
CA MET A 302 -12.89 -6.71 5.67
C MET A 302 -13.44 -6.38 4.28
N TYR A 303 -13.03 -7.12 3.25
CA TYR A 303 -13.43 -6.87 1.87
C TYR A 303 -14.80 -7.42 1.48
N ARG A 304 -15.59 -7.94 2.44
CA ARG A 304 -16.94 -8.49 2.21
C ARG A 304 -16.97 -9.51 1.06
N TRP A 305 -16.03 -10.45 1.13
CA TRP A 305 -15.70 -11.35 0.03
C TRP A 305 -16.79 -12.42 -0.17
N TYR A 306 -17.46 -12.84 0.90
CA TYR A 306 -18.52 -13.85 0.84
C TYR A 306 -19.75 -13.36 0.05
N LEU A 307 -20.27 -14.21 -0.84
CA LEU A 307 -21.51 -13.95 -1.58
C LEU A 307 -22.71 -14.24 -0.68
N THR A 308 -23.62 -13.28 -0.56
CA THR A 308 -24.84 -13.41 0.25
C THR A 308 -26.05 -13.66 -0.66
N PRO A 309 -27.16 -14.22 -0.16
CA PRO A 309 -28.43 -14.34 -0.88
C PRO A 309 -28.87 -13.03 -1.52
N ALA A 310 -28.83 -11.91 -0.78
CA ALA A 310 -29.17 -10.59 -1.32
C ALA A 310 -28.27 -10.13 -2.48
N ARG A 311 -27.04 -10.65 -2.57
CA ARG A 311 -26.13 -10.39 -3.69
C ARG A 311 -26.35 -11.39 -4.82
N LEU A 312 -26.69 -12.64 -4.51
CA LEU A 312 -26.99 -13.68 -5.48
C LEU A 312 -28.32 -13.41 -6.20
N GLY A 313 -29.38 -13.02 -5.50
CA GLY A 313 -30.66 -12.60 -6.11
C GLY A 313 -30.52 -11.40 -7.04
N ARG A 314 -29.54 -10.52 -6.81
CA ARG A 314 -29.18 -9.45 -7.76
C ARG A 314 -28.39 -9.93 -8.98
N MET A 315 -27.67 -11.04 -8.87
CA MET A 315 -26.89 -11.62 -9.97
C MET A 315 -27.73 -12.55 -10.84
N TYR A 316 -28.66 -13.29 -10.23
CA TYR A 316 -29.49 -14.30 -10.86
C TYR A 316 -30.95 -14.01 -10.53
N ARG A 317 -31.76 -13.72 -11.56
CA ARG A 317 -33.17 -13.31 -11.40
C ARG A 317 -34.04 -14.35 -10.68
N THR A 318 -33.65 -15.62 -10.71
CA THR A 318 -34.37 -16.74 -10.09
C THR A 318 -33.89 -17.13 -8.70
N ALA A 319 -32.82 -16.48 -8.19
CA ALA A 319 -32.24 -16.86 -6.91
C ALA A 319 -32.97 -16.20 -5.74
N ASP A 320 -33.33 -17.00 -4.74
CA ASP A 320 -33.90 -16.52 -3.49
C ASP A 320 -32.92 -15.59 -2.75
N ASN A 321 -33.44 -14.46 -2.27
CA ASN A 321 -32.70 -13.43 -1.56
C ASN A 321 -32.85 -13.53 -0.03
N THR A 322 -33.66 -14.48 0.46
CA THR A 322 -33.85 -14.75 1.89
C THR A 322 -32.59 -15.35 2.53
N CYS A 323 -32.47 -15.19 3.84
CA CYS A 323 -31.38 -15.77 4.61
C CYS A 323 -31.43 -17.30 4.60
N TRP A 324 -30.30 -17.96 4.29
CA TRP A 324 -30.23 -19.43 4.31
C TRP A 324 -30.52 -20.06 5.69
N ARG A 325 -30.43 -19.29 6.78
CA ARG A 325 -30.58 -19.78 8.16
C ARG A 325 -32.00 -19.56 8.68
N CYS A 326 -32.41 -18.30 8.83
CA CYS A 326 -33.75 -18.00 9.34
C CYS A 326 -34.86 -18.07 8.28
N LYS A 327 -34.53 -18.08 6.97
CA LYS A 327 -35.48 -18.09 5.84
C LYS A 327 -36.56 -17.00 5.85
N ASP A 328 -36.40 -15.99 6.70
CA ASP A 328 -37.39 -14.94 6.92
C ASP A 328 -36.90 -13.61 6.33
N LYS A 329 -35.80 -13.07 6.88
CA LYS A 329 -35.25 -11.77 6.49
C LYS A 329 -34.33 -11.87 5.26
N VAL A 330 -34.18 -10.76 4.54
CA VAL A 330 -33.24 -10.64 3.40
C VAL A 330 -31.82 -10.92 3.88
N GLY A 331 -31.13 -11.84 3.20
CA GLY A 331 -29.77 -12.28 3.50
C GLY A 331 -28.71 -11.23 3.14
N THR A 332 -28.66 -10.13 3.89
CA THR A 332 -27.60 -9.11 3.79
C THR A 332 -26.30 -9.61 4.45
N PHE A 333 -25.18 -8.93 4.18
CA PHE A 333 -23.88 -9.35 4.73
C PHE A 333 -23.86 -9.30 6.25
N LEU A 334 -24.29 -8.17 6.85
CA LEU A 334 -24.35 -8.06 8.31
C LEU A 334 -25.37 -9.03 8.92
N HIS A 335 -26.49 -9.29 8.23
CA HIS A 335 -27.50 -10.21 8.72
C HIS A 335 -26.96 -11.62 8.93
N ILE A 336 -26.31 -12.20 7.91
CA ILE A 336 -25.81 -13.57 7.98
C ILE A 336 -24.63 -13.71 8.95
N TRP A 337 -23.87 -12.62 9.17
CA TRP A 337 -22.73 -12.64 10.07
C TRP A 337 -23.06 -12.28 11.52
N TRP A 338 -24.14 -11.53 11.77
CA TRP A 338 -24.39 -10.93 13.09
C TRP A 338 -25.87 -10.84 13.50
N THR A 339 -26.75 -10.28 12.67
CA THR A 339 -28.12 -9.94 13.12
C THR A 339 -29.16 -11.06 12.98
N CYS A 340 -28.86 -12.11 12.22
CA CYS A 340 -29.71 -13.30 12.14
C CYS A 340 -29.86 -13.94 13.52
N GLU A 341 -31.08 -14.29 13.92
CA GLU A 341 -31.40 -14.76 15.29
C GLU A 341 -30.59 -16.00 15.67
N GLU A 342 -30.59 -16.99 14.79
CA GLU A 342 -29.71 -18.16 14.83
C GLU A 342 -28.22 -17.84 15.08
N VAL A 343 -27.70 -16.84 14.37
CA VAL A 343 -26.28 -16.45 14.44
C VAL A 343 -25.99 -15.63 15.69
N LYS A 344 -26.95 -14.80 16.09
CA LYS A 344 -26.90 -14.02 17.33
C LYS A 344 -26.85 -14.94 18.54
N GLY A 345 -27.61 -16.05 18.51
CA GLY A 345 -27.57 -17.12 19.51
C GLY A 345 -26.18 -17.74 19.63
N PHE A 346 -25.59 -18.18 18.52
CA PHE A 346 -24.23 -18.74 18.50
C PHE A 346 -23.17 -17.75 19.01
N TRP A 347 -23.19 -16.50 18.55
CA TRP A 347 -22.30 -15.46 19.09
C TRP A 347 -22.59 -15.14 20.56
N GLY A 348 -23.82 -15.36 21.04
CA GLY A 348 -24.18 -15.23 22.45
C GLY A 348 -23.46 -16.26 23.30
N GLN A 349 -23.49 -17.52 22.89
CA GLN A 349 -22.79 -18.62 23.57
C GLN A 349 -21.28 -18.38 23.59
N ILE A 350 -20.67 -17.98 22.47
CA ILE A 350 -19.23 -17.64 22.41
C ILE A 350 -18.91 -16.46 23.34
N TYR A 351 -19.75 -15.44 23.37
CA TYR A 351 -19.53 -14.26 24.21
C TYR A 351 -19.55 -14.61 25.70
N GLU A 352 -20.51 -15.43 26.15
CA GLU A 352 -20.55 -15.90 27.54
C GLU A 352 -19.35 -16.79 27.88
N GLU A 353 -18.92 -17.67 26.98
CA GLU A 353 -17.70 -18.46 27.19
C GLU A 353 -16.44 -17.58 27.26
N LEU A 354 -16.34 -16.55 26.42
CA LEU A 354 -15.22 -15.61 26.48
C LEU A 354 -15.20 -14.83 27.79
N LYS A 355 -16.36 -14.45 28.37
CA LYS A 355 -16.41 -13.84 29.70
C LYS A 355 -15.88 -14.80 30.77
N LYS A 356 -16.29 -16.07 30.74
CA LYS A 356 -15.82 -17.10 31.69
C LYS A 356 -14.31 -17.29 31.60
N ILE A 357 -13.76 -17.37 30.39
CA ILE A 357 -12.32 -17.54 30.16
C ILE A 357 -11.54 -16.29 30.61
N LEU A 358 -12.00 -15.11 30.20
CA LEU A 358 -11.28 -13.85 30.46
C LEU A 358 -11.44 -13.34 31.90
N LYS A 359 -12.50 -13.78 32.60
CA LYS A 359 -12.90 -13.41 33.97
C LYS A 359 -13.25 -11.92 34.13
N TYR A 360 -13.76 -11.27 33.08
CA TYR A 360 -14.32 -9.92 33.16
C TYR A 360 -15.36 -9.67 32.07
N ASN A 361 -16.19 -8.65 32.30
CA ASN A 361 -17.21 -8.20 31.36
C ASN A 361 -16.65 -7.17 30.37
N PHE A 362 -17.09 -7.25 29.13
CA PHE A 362 -16.76 -6.31 28.05
C PHE A 362 -17.93 -6.21 27.07
N PRO A 363 -18.11 -5.10 26.33
CA PRO A 363 -19.24 -4.93 25.43
C PRO A 363 -19.15 -5.85 24.20
N LYS A 364 -20.28 -6.45 23.80
CA LYS A 364 -20.39 -7.30 22.59
C LYS A 364 -20.51 -6.43 21.32
N LYS A 365 -19.38 -5.87 20.90
CA LYS A 365 -19.27 -4.99 19.73
C LYS A 365 -19.05 -5.76 18.42
N PRO A 366 -19.85 -5.55 17.34
CA PRO A 366 -19.70 -6.28 16.08
C PRO A 366 -18.32 -6.08 15.42
N GLU A 367 -17.72 -4.90 15.51
CA GLU A 367 -16.40 -4.58 14.94
C GLU A 367 -15.28 -5.40 15.59
N ALA A 368 -15.37 -5.70 16.88
CA ALA A 368 -14.39 -6.53 17.58
C ALA A 368 -14.51 -8.00 17.12
N PHE A 369 -15.73 -8.52 17.03
CA PHE A 369 -15.98 -9.93 16.69
C PHE A 369 -15.81 -10.24 15.19
N LEU A 370 -16.24 -9.33 14.31
CA LEU A 370 -16.24 -9.55 12.85
C LEU A 370 -14.94 -9.05 12.20
N LEU A 371 -14.53 -7.83 12.54
CA LEU A 371 -13.42 -7.12 11.87
C LEU A 371 -12.09 -7.25 12.61
N GLY A 372 -12.11 -7.74 13.85
CA GLY A 372 -10.91 -7.81 14.71
C GLY A 372 -10.46 -6.43 15.22
N MET A 373 -11.34 -5.43 15.20
CA MET A 373 -11.08 -4.10 15.76
C MET A 373 -11.31 -4.12 17.27
N ILE A 374 -10.29 -4.55 17.99
CA ILE A 374 -10.34 -4.68 19.45
C ILE A 374 -10.05 -3.31 20.08
N GLY A 375 -10.99 -2.80 20.89
CA GLY A 375 -10.81 -1.59 21.67
C GLY A 375 -10.10 -1.84 22.99
N GLU A 376 -10.04 -0.80 23.82
CA GLU A 376 -9.40 -0.84 25.14
C GLU A 376 -10.20 -1.66 26.16
N GLU A 377 -11.45 -2.00 25.84
CA GLU A 377 -12.28 -2.89 26.63
C GLU A 377 -11.69 -4.30 26.85
N ILE A 378 -10.75 -4.73 25.99
CA ILE A 378 -10.02 -5.99 26.14
C ILE A 378 -8.56 -5.68 26.46
N LYS A 379 -8.08 -6.20 27.60
CA LYS A 379 -6.71 -6.01 28.07
C LYS A 379 -5.71 -6.46 27.00
N LYS A 380 -4.61 -5.71 26.83
CA LYS A 380 -3.59 -5.98 25.78
C LYS A 380 -3.10 -7.43 25.74
N LYS A 381 -2.93 -8.08 26.90
CA LYS A 381 -2.51 -9.49 27.02
C LYS A 381 -3.55 -10.48 26.46
N ASP A 382 -4.84 -10.13 26.49
CA ASP A 382 -5.92 -11.02 26.06
C ASP A 382 -6.32 -10.83 24.59
N GLN A 383 -5.84 -9.75 23.95
CA GLN A 383 -6.29 -9.37 22.59
C GLN A 383 -5.94 -10.43 21.54
N ILE A 384 -4.77 -11.08 21.67
CA ILE A 384 -4.33 -12.10 20.71
C ILE A 384 -5.22 -13.33 20.80
N PHE A 385 -5.47 -13.84 22.01
CA PHE A 385 -6.41 -14.94 22.24
C PHE A 385 -7.80 -14.61 21.71
N PHE A 386 -8.32 -13.42 22.01
CA PHE A 386 -9.62 -12.98 21.51
C PHE A 386 -9.68 -12.99 19.97
N GLN A 387 -8.61 -12.60 19.27
CA GLN A 387 -8.57 -12.71 17.81
C GLN A 387 -8.62 -14.16 17.33
N TYR A 388 -7.91 -15.10 17.97
CA TYR A 388 -8.00 -16.51 17.61
C TYR A 388 -9.42 -17.07 17.83
N ALA A 389 -10.03 -16.76 18.96
CA ALA A 389 -11.38 -17.19 19.32
C ALA A 389 -12.46 -16.68 18.34
N THR A 390 -12.42 -15.39 18.01
CA THR A 390 -13.34 -14.79 17.04
C THR A 390 -13.05 -15.27 15.62
N THR A 391 -11.79 -15.54 15.26
CA THR A 391 -11.43 -16.11 13.96
C THR A 391 -11.94 -17.54 13.80
N ALA A 392 -11.87 -18.35 14.87
CA ALA A 392 -12.39 -19.72 14.87
C ALA A 392 -13.90 -19.73 14.57
N ALA A 393 -14.65 -18.92 15.31
CA ALA A 393 -16.09 -18.75 15.09
C ALA A 393 -16.41 -18.31 13.66
N ARG A 394 -15.67 -17.32 13.13
CA ARG A 394 -15.87 -16.85 11.76
C ARG A 394 -15.61 -17.91 10.71
N ILE A 395 -14.54 -18.70 10.88
CA ILE A 395 -14.20 -19.76 9.93
C ILE A 395 -15.26 -20.87 9.96
N LEU A 396 -15.79 -21.22 11.13
CA LEU A 396 -16.86 -22.21 11.24
C LEU A 396 -18.15 -21.73 10.56
N ILE A 397 -18.54 -20.47 10.78
CA ILE A 397 -19.69 -19.86 10.08
C ILE A 397 -19.46 -19.87 8.56
N ALA A 398 -18.25 -19.53 8.09
CA ALA A 398 -17.89 -19.57 6.68
C ALA A 398 -17.84 -20.99 6.09
N LYS A 399 -17.54 -22.02 6.89
CA LYS A 399 -17.56 -23.42 6.44
C LYS A 399 -18.98 -23.87 6.14
N LYS A 400 -19.95 -23.47 6.98
CA LYS A 400 -21.39 -23.71 6.79
C LYS A 400 -22.09 -22.53 6.11
N TRP A 401 -21.46 -21.92 5.10
CA TRP A 401 -21.92 -20.63 4.56
C TRP A 401 -23.27 -20.71 3.84
N LYS A 402 -23.45 -21.67 2.93
CA LYS A 402 -24.70 -21.88 2.17
C LYS A 402 -25.65 -22.90 2.80
N SER A 403 -25.44 -23.23 4.07
CA SER A 403 -26.28 -24.18 4.81
C SER A 403 -27.18 -23.43 5.80
N SER A 404 -28.33 -24.03 6.12
CA SER A 404 -29.17 -23.61 7.25
C SER A 404 -28.56 -23.97 8.60
N GLU A 405 -27.60 -24.90 8.63
CA GLU A 405 -26.93 -25.34 9.86
C GLU A 405 -26.05 -24.25 10.49
N ILE A 406 -26.02 -24.26 11.81
CA ILE A 406 -25.19 -23.38 12.63
C ILE A 406 -24.06 -24.21 13.25
N PRO A 407 -22.84 -23.65 13.41
CA PRO A 407 -21.79 -24.33 14.13
C PRO A 407 -22.15 -24.56 15.60
N THR A 408 -21.63 -25.64 16.18
CA THR A 408 -21.85 -25.95 17.60
C THR A 408 -20.72 -25.43 18.47
N MET A 409 -20.96 -25.29 19.78
CA MET A 409 -19.90 -24.90 20.73
C MET A 409 -18.76 -25.91 20.81
N ARG A 410 -19.06 -27.22 20.66
CA ARG A 410 -18.03 -28.26 20.60
C ARG A 410 -17.12 -28.08 19.39
N GLU A 411 -17.70 -27.82 18.20
CA GLU A 411 -16.92 -27.52 17.00
C GLU A 411 -16.00 -26.30 17.21
N TRP A 412 -16.49 -25.26 17.90
CA TRP A 412 -15.71 -24.07 18.24
C TRP A 412 -14.57 -24.35 19.22
N GLN A 413 -14.82 -25.10 20.29
CA GLN A 413 -13.80 -25.50 21.27
C GLN A 413 -12.70 -26.34 20.62
N VAL A 414 -13.06 -27.34 19.81
CA VAL A 414 -12.10 -28.16 19.06
C VAL A 414 -11.27 -27.28 18.12
N LYS A 415 -11.90 -26.30 17.46
CA LYS A 415 -11.18 -25.40 16.56
C LYS A 415 -10.21 -24.48 17.28
N LEU A 416 -10.60 -23.99 18.45
CA LEU A 416 -9.74 -23.22 19.34
C LEU A 416 -8.53 -24.03 19.82
N TYR A 417 -8.75 -25.29 20.19
CA TYR A 417 -7.67 -26.19 20.60
C TYR A 417 -6.65 -26.37 19.46
N GLN A 418 -7.10 -26.58 18.21
CA GLN A 418 -6.22 -26.63 17.05
C GLN A 418 -5.40 -25.33 16.83
N TYR A 419 -5.93 -24.18 17.25
CA TYR A 419 -5.24 -22.90 17.10
C TYR A 419 -4.16 -22.67 18.16
N LEU A 420 -4.17 -23.43 19.25
CA LEU A 420 -3.08 -23.42 20.23
C LEU A 420 -1.75 -23.78 19.55
N GLU A 421 -1.73 -24.86 18.78
CA GLU A 421 -0.54 -25.29 18.02
C GLU A 421 -0.13 -24.27 16.96
N LEU A 422 -1.08 -23.66 16.25
CA LEU A 422 -0.78 -22.60 15.28
C LEU A 422 -0.22 -21.33 15.94
N ALA A 423 -0.67 -21.01 17.14
CA ALA A 423 -0.15 -19.91 17.93
C ALA A 423 1.29 -20.18 18.39
N ARG A 424 1.57 -21.42 18.84
CA ARG A 424 2.94 -21.88 19.17
C ARG A 424 3.88 -21.72 17.98
N LEU A 425 3.53 -22.31 16.83
CA LEU A 425 4.33 -22.20 15.60
C LEU A 425 4.55 -20.74 15.15
N THR A 426 3.54 -19.88 15.31
CA THR A 426 3.66 -18.46 14.99
C THR A 426 4.75 -17.78 15.81
N GLN A 427 4.84 -18.07 17.10
CA GLN A 427 5.83 -17.48 18.00
C GLN A 427 7.24 -17.98 17.69
N TYR A 428 7.40 -19.28 17.42
CA TYR A 428 8.67 -19.87 16.97
C TYR A 428 9.19 -19.18 15.70
N ILE A 429 8.34 -19.01 14.68
CA ILE A 429 8.72 -18.33 13.42
C ILE A 429 9.14 -16.88 13.67
N ARG A 430 8.53 -16.21 14.65
CA ARG A 430 8.81 -14.80 14.96
C ARG A 430 10.01 -14.58 15.86
N ARG A 431 10.61 -15.64 16.41
CA ARG A 431 11.65 -15.55 17.45
C ARG A 431 11.21 -14.65 18.62
N ASP A 432 9.91 -14.67 18.94
CA ASP A 432 9.37 -13.93 20.08
C ASP A 432 9.75 -14.66 21.38
N ASN A 433 9.92 -13.91 22.48
CA ASN A 433 10.37 -14.43 23.76
C ASN A 433 9.38 -15.51 24.31
N PRO A 434 9.82 -16.73 24.67
CA PRO A 434 8.93 -17.82 25.10
C PRO A 434 8.09 -17.50 26.35
N ILE A 435 8.44 -16.48 27.13
CA ILE A 435 7.65 -16.03 28.28
C ILE A 435 6.29 -15.42 27.87
N LYS A 436 6.17 -14.84 26.66
CA LYS A 436 4.86 -14.41 26.10
C LYS A 436 3.91 -15.57 25.80
N LYS A 437 4.43 -16.81 25.65
CA LYS A 437 3.67 -18.05 25.38
C LYS A 437 2.57 -18.28 26.40
N ILE A 438 2.92 -18.10 27.67
CA ILE A 438 2.08 -18.48 28.81
C ILE A 438 1.03 -17.39 29.04
N GLU A 439 1.38 -16.11 28.95
CA GLU A 439 0.44 -15.05 29.29
C GLU A 439 -0.81 -15.01 28.38
N ASP A 440 -0.65 -15.11 27.06
CA ASP A 440 -1.76 -14.94 26.12
C ASP A 440 -2.82 -16.07 26.19
N TRP A 441 -2.40 -17.30 26.49
CA TRP A 441 -3.27 -18.49 26.53
C TRP A 441 -3.47 -19.09 27.92
N SER A 442 -2.79 -18.60 28.95
CA SER A 442 -2.87 -19.08 30.36
C SER A 442 -4.29 -19.21 30.87
N LYS A 443 -5.12 -18.19 30.58
CA LYS A 443 -6.53 -18.16 30.99
C LYS A 443 -7.36 -19.23 30.32
N PHE A 444 -7.06 -19.55 29.07
CA PHE A 444 -7.74 -20.63 28.35
C PHE A 444 -7.27 -22.00 28.82
N LEU A 445 -5.97 -22.19 29.03
CA LEU A 445 -5.42 -23.46 29.54
C LEU A 445 -5.97 -23.79 30.93
N SER A 446 -5.95 -22.84 31.86
CA SER A 446 -6.56 -23.01 33.19
C SER A 446 -8.07 -23.28 33.13
N TYR A 447 -8.78 -22.67 32.18
CA TYR A 447 -10.19 -22.98 31.94
C TYR A 447 -10.40 -24.42 31.43
N LEU A 448 -9.56 -24.92 30.52
CA LEU A 448 -9.63 -26.30 30.02
C LEU A 448 -9.35 -27.32 31.14
N GLU A 449 -8.34 -27.06 31.97
CA GLU A 449 -8.00 -27.90 33.13
C GLU A 449 -9.17 -27.97 34.12
N THR A 450 -9.79 -26.83 34.42
CA THR A 450 -10.88 -26.76 35.42
C THR A 450 -12.20 -27.35 34.93
N ASN A 451 -12.56 -27.19 33.65
CA ASN A 451 -13.90 -27.53 33.14
C ASN A 451 -13.98 -28.77 32.25
N LEU A 452 -12.87 -29.28 31.71
CA LEU A 452 -12.87 -30.46 30.83
C LEU A 452 -12.08 -31.64 31.38
N GLY A 453 -11.45 -31.51 32.56
CA GLY A 453 -10.73 -32.62 33.22
C GLY A 453 -9.57 -33.18 32.41
N ILE A 454 -9.00 -32.41 31.48
CA ILE A 454 -7.84 -32.82 30.69
C ILE A 454 -6.58 -32.65 31.55
N ASN A 455 -6.35 -33.60 32.46
CA ASN A 455 -5.12 -33.72 33.22
C ASN A 455 -4.03 -34.28 32.31
N ASN A 456 -3.32 -33.41 31.59
CA ASN A 456 -1.92 -33.58 31.11
C ASN A 456 -1.61 -32.59 29.97
N LEU A 457 -1.62 -31.29 30.25
CA LEU A 457 -1.03 -30.30 29.35
C LEU A 457 -0.15 -29.33 30.15
N THR A 458 0.92 -29.86 30.75
CA THR A 458 2.01 -28.99 31.21
C THR A 458 2.68 -28.34 30.00
N VAL A 459 3.03 -27.06 30.17
CA VAL A 459 3.60 -26.18 29.14
C VAL A 459 4.92 -26.71 28.55
N ASP A 460 5.54 -27.69 29.21
CA ASP A 460 6.86 -28.23 28.89
C ASP A 460 6.86 -29.64 28.23
N ASN A 461 5.71 -30.30 28.08
CA ASN A 461 5.66 -31.70 27.58
C ASN A 461 4.99 -31.93 26.22
N VAL A 462 4.73 -30.90 25.39
CA VAL A 462 4.41 -31.04 23.95
C VAL A 462 4.93 -29.88 23.12
#